data_AF-A0A6P8W801-F1
#
_entry.id   AF-A0A6P8W801-F1
#
_cell.length_a   1.000
_cell.length_b   1.000
_cell.length_c   1.000
_cell.angle_alpha   90.00
_cell.angle_beta   90.00
_cell.angle_gamma   90.00
#
_symmetry.space_group_name_H-M   'P 1'
#
loop_
_entity.id
_entity.type
_entity.pdbx_description
1 polymer ?
#
loop_
_entity_poly.entity_id
_entity_poly.type
_entity_poly.pdbx_seq_one_letter_code
_entity_poly.pdbx_strand_id
1 'polypeptide(L)'
;MFVINVVIIWLTFAYLCRAQLLNSLNNYGDNTYPDRCVLDMGNTLLMLKLGEMVKLDNLPCTSVFCAGDGWGMLQTCSHDAPPDDCRYSNFDWDAEYPKCCNRRVICD
;
A
#
# COMPACT_ATOMS: atom_id res chain seq x y z
N MET A 1 12.94 0.45 -38.12
CA MET A 1 13.56 0.29 -36.78
C MET A 1 13.09 1.33 -35.77
N PHE A 2 13.16 2.63 -36.07
CA PHE A 2 12.75 3.69 -35.13
C PHE A 2 11.29 3.57 -34.65
N VAL A 3 10.36 3.30 -35.58
CA VAL A 3 8.93 3.16 -35.28
C VAL A 3 8.63 1.96 -34.37
N ILE A 4 9.34 0.85 -34.56
CA ILE A 4 9.16 -0.37 -33.74
C ILE A 4 9.59 -0.12 -32.30
N ASN A 5 10.73 0.55 -32.11
CA ASN A 5 11.24 0.88 -30.77
C ASN A 5 10.30 1.83 -30.02
N VAL A 6 9.71 2.82 -30.71
CA VAL A 6 8.72 3.72 -30.11
C VAL A 6 7.46 2.94 -29.66
N VAL A 7 6.96 2.02 -30.49
CA VAL A 7 5.81 1.19 -30.14
C VAL A 7 6.11 0.29 -28.93
N ILE A 8 7.29 -0.31 -28.86
CA ILE A 8 7.70 -1.14 -27.71
C ILE A 8 7.80 -0.31 -26.43
N ILE A 9 8.39 0.89 -26.49
CA ILE A 9 8.48 1.80 -25.34
C ILE A 9 7.07 2.20 -24.85
N TRP A 10 6.16 2.50 -25.77
CA TRP A 10 4.76 2.79 -25.42
C TRP A 10 4.04 1.60 -24.77
N LEU A 11 4.21 0.39 -25.31
CA LEU A 11 3.60 -0.81 -24.76
C LEU A 11 4.16 -1.16 -23.37
N THR A 12 5.47 -1.04 -23.17
CA THR A 12 6.11 -1.27 -21.86
C THR A 12 5.68 -0.24 -20.82
N PHE A 13 5.61 1.04 -21.19
CA PHE A 13 5.14 2.10 -20.30
C PHE A 13 3.67 1.93 -19.91
N ALA A 14 2.80 1.57 -20.87
CA ALA A 14 1.39 1.29 -20.60
C ALA A 14 1.20 0.07 -19.69
N TYR A 15 2.07 -0.95 -19.80
CA TYR A 15 2.01 -2.14 -18.94
C TYR A 15 2.44 -1.82 -17.50
N LEU A 16 3.50 -1.02 -17.33
CA LEU A 16 3.98 -0.58 -16.00
C LEU A 16 2.99 0.33 -15.28
N CYS A 17 2.23 1.15 -16.01
CA CYS A 17 1.26 2.08 -15.42
C CYS A 17 0.07 1.37 -14.76
N ARG A 18 -0.28 0.13 -15.19
CA ARG A 18 -1.39 -0.64 -14.60
C ARG A 18 -1.13 -1.15 -13.18
N ALA A 19 0.10 -1.07 -12.68
CA ALA A 19 0.48 -1.62 -11.38
C ALA A 19 0.19 -0.71 -10.16
N GLN A 20 -0.36 0.49 -10.36
CA GLN A 20 -0.38 1.53 -9.32
C GLN A 20 -1.80 1.98 -8.91
N LEU A 21 -2.68 1.06 -8.51
CA LEU A 21 -4.08 1.43 -8.20
C LEU A 21 -4.49 1.44 -6.73
N LEU A 22 -3.61 1.09 -5.77
CA LEU A 22 -4.00 1.01 -4.34
C LEU A 22 -2.96 1.54 -3.36
N ASN A 23 -1.94 2.25 -3.85
CA ASN A 23 -0.91 2.83 -3.00
C ASN A 23 -0.93 4.36 -3.12
N SER A 24 -0.92 5.08 -2.00
CA SER A 24 -0.67 6.53 -1.99
C SER A 24 0.75 6.80 -1.51
N LEU A 25 1.50 7.58 -2.28
CA LEU A 25 2.83 8.03 -1.88
C LEU A 25 2.68 9.27 -1.00
N ASN A 26 3.17 9.20 0.22
CA ASN A 26 3.09 10.28 1.21
C ASN A 26 4.48 10.60 1.76
N ASN A 27 4.63 11.81 2.28
CA ASN A 27 5.84 12.23 2.97
C ASN A 27 5.66 12.02 4.48
N TYR A 28 6.50 11.15 5.04
CA TYR A 28 6.63 10.82 6.46
C TYR A 28 8.01 11.23 6.99
N GLY A 29 8.72 12.13 6.31
CA GLY A 29 10.04 12.59 6.70
C GLY A 29 9.98 13.50 7.92
N ASP A 30 11.02 13.42 8.75
CA ASP A 30 11.25 14.31 9.88
C ASP A 30 12.70 14.82 9.81
N ASN A 31 12.90 16.12 10.04
CA ASN A 31 14.24 16.74 9.99
C ASN A 31 15.22 16.17 11.03
N THR A 32 14.69 15.63 12.15
CA THR A 32 15.46 14.99 13.22
C THR A 32 15.97 13.61 12.81
N TYR A 33 15.26 12.95 11.90
CA TYR A 33 15.51 11.57 11.47
C TYR A 33 15.63 11.50 9.94
N PRO A 34 16.73 12.03 9.37
CA PRO A 34 16.95 12.00 7.93
C PRO A 34 16.94 10.55 7.40
N ASP A 35 16.46 10.39 6.17
CA ASP A 35 16.38 9.12 5.44
C ASP A 35 15.50 8.04 6.11
N ARG A 36 14.64 8.44 7.06
CA ARG A 36 13.67 7.58 7.74
C ARG A 36 12.25 8.02 7.42
N CYS A 37 11.34 7.04 7.36
CA CYS A 37 9.91 7.32 7.44
C CYS A 37 9.51 7.25 8.92
N VAL A 38 8.98 8.35 9.43
CA VAL A 38 8.58 8.52 10.83
C VAL A 38 7.06 8.46 10.92
N LEU A 39 6.57 7.47 11.66
CA LEU A 39 5.14 7.18 11.81
C LEU A 39 4.74 7.33 13.27
N ASP A 40 3.73 8.15 13.51
CA ASP A 40 3.10 8.29 14.82
C ASP A 40 1.97 7.26 14.95
N MET A 41 2.14 6.29 15.84
CA MET A 41 1.14 5.26 16.16
C MET A 41 0.31 5.64 17.41
N GLY A 42 0.35 6.90 17.84
CA GLY A 42 -0.34 7.43 19.02
C GLY A 42 0.42 7.18 20.32
N ASN A 43 0.80 5.93 20.59
CA ASN A 43 1.54 5.56 21.82
C ASN A 43 3.05 5.43 21.59
N THR A 44 3.48 5.28 20.34
CA THR A 44 4.87 5.03 19.97
C THR A 44 5.20 5.72 18.65
N LEU A 45 6.41 6.27 18.56
CA LEU A 45 6.96 6.79 17.32
C LEU A 45 7.79 5.69 16.66
N LEU A 46 7.41 5.28 15.45
CA LEU A 46 8.07 4.23 14.70
C LEU A 46 8.92 4.85 13.58
N MET A 47 10.16 4.40 13.45
CA MET A 47 11.10 4.90 12.43
C MET A 47 11.48 3.76 11.49
N LEU A 48 10.94 3.80 10.29
CA LEU A 48 11.23 2.82 9.25
C LEU A 48 12.45 3.24 8.43
N LYS A 49 13.27 2.26 8.10
CA LYS A 49 14.35 2.39 7.11
C LYS A 49 13.82 2.10 5.71
N LEU A 50 14.61 2.47 4.69
CA LEU A 50 14.35 2.09 3.31
C LEU A 50 14.08 0.58 3.20
N GLY A 51 12.95 0.24 2.58
CA GLY A 51 12.52 -1.15 2.35
C GLY A 51 11.78 -1.78 3.51
N GLU A 52 11.69 -1.14 4.67
CA GLU A 52 10.91 -1.64 5.80
C GLU A 52 9.42 -1.31 5.64
N MET A 53 8.58 -2.17 6.20
CA MET A 53 7.13 -2.05 6.17
C MET A 53 6.56 -2.29 7.55
N VAL A 54 5.47 -1.58 7.88
CA VAL A 54 4.69 -1.82 9.09
C VAL A 54 3.21 -1.81 8.79
N LYS A 55 2.44 -2.66 9.48
CA LYS A 55 0.98 -2.56 9.53
C LYS A 55 0.61 -1.49 10.55
N LEU A 56 -0.32 -0.61 10.20
CA LEU A 56 -0.84 0.40 11.12
C LEU A 56 -1.91 -0.23 12.00
N ASP A 57 -1.70 -0.26 13.32
CA ASP A 57 -2.62 -0.91 14.26
C ASP A 57 -3.92 -0.11 14.47
N ASN A 58 -3.89 1.19 14.17
CA ASN A 58 -5.03 2.10 14.31
C ASN A 58 -5.92 2.16 13.05
N LEU A 59 -5.54 1.50 11.95
CA LEU A 59 -6.29 1.51 10.69
C LEU A 59 -6.56 0.08 10.18
N PRO A 60 -7.72 -0.16 9.57
CA PRO A 60 -8.12 -1.51 9.16
C PRO A 60 -7.26 -2.02 8.00
N CYS A 61 -6.39 -3.00 8.29
CA CYS A 61 -5.53 -3.67 7.31
C CYS A 61 -4.80 -2.70 6.35
N THR A 62 -4.21 -1.67 6.92
CA THR A 62 -3.42 -0.66 6.20
C THR A 62 -1.95 -0.84 6.55
N SER A 63 -1.06 -0.72 5.56
CA SER A 63 0.39 -0.74 5.81
C SER A 63 1.07 0.51 5.26
N VAL A 64 2.26 0.80 5.77
CA VAL A 64 3.18 1.76 5.20
C VAL A 64 4.47 1.05 4.85
N PHE A 65 4.89 1.17 3.59
CA PHE A 65 6.21 0.77 3.10
C PHE A 65 7.09 2.00 2.95
N CYS A 66 8.28 2.01 3.57
CA CYS A 66 9.20 3.13 3.44
C CYS A 66 10.03 3.03 2.16
N ALA A 67 9.80 3.95 1.23
CA ALA A 67 10.48 4.03 -0.05
C ALA A 67 11.81 4.80 0.00
N GLY A 68 12.15 5.38 1.17
CA GLY A 68 13.40 6.13 1.41
C GLY A 68 13.18 7.64 1.44
N ASP A 69 14.16 8.38 1.97
CA ASP A 69 14.17 9.84 2.02
C ASP A 69 12.90 10.46 2.65
N GLY A 70 12.30 9.75 3.63
CA GLY A 70 11.05 10.13 4.25
C GLY A 70 9.79 9.83 3.43
N TRP A 71 9.92 9.39 2.17
CA TRP A 71 8.78 8.99 1.35
C TRP A 71 8.35 7.56 1.67
N GLY A 72 7.05 7.38 1.89
CA GLY A 72 6.45 6.08 2.13
C GLY A 72 5.19 5.87 1.32
N MET A 73 4.93 4.61 0.97
CA MET A 73 3.72 4.19 0.29
C MET A 73 2.74 3.66 1.33
N LEU A 74 1.63 4.37 1.52
CA LEU A 74 0.47 3.84 2.25
C LEU A 74 -0.24 2.85 1.33
N GLN A 75 -0.46 1.64 1.81
CA GLN A 75 -1.08 0.56 1.06
C GLN A 75 -2.35 0.11 1.75
N THR A 76 -3.43 0.01 0.97
CA THR A 76 -4.72 -0.48 1.43
C THR A 76 -5.18 -1.65 0.57
N CYS A 77 -6.10 -2.45 1.11
CA CYS A 77 -6.70 -3.55 0.37
C CYS A 77 -7.51 -3.05 -0.84
N SER A 78 -7.57 -3.88 -1.89
CA SER A 78 -8.41 -3.62 -3.07
C SER A 78 -9.85 -3.31 -2.69
N HIS A 79 -10.39 -2.25 -3.27
CA HIS A 79 -11.78 -1.85 -3.12
C HIS A 79 -12.62 -2.43 -4.26
N ASP A 80 -12.76 -3.75 -4.25
CA ASP A 80 -13.69 -4.45 -5.13
C ASP A 80 -15.07 -4.54 -4.45
N ALA A 81 -16.13 -4.33 -5.22
CA ALA A 81 -17.48 -4.54 -4.71
C ALA A 81 -17.70 -6.04 -4.45
N PRO A 82 -18.37 -6.41 -3.34
CA PRO A 82 -18.79 -7.79 -3.16
C PRO A 82 -19.78 -8.19 -4.28
N PRO A 83 -19.95 -9.50 -4.55
CA PRO A 83 -21.03 -9.98 -5.42
C PRO A 83 -22.41 -9.48 -4.96
N ASP A 84 -23.38 -9.48 -5.87
CA ASP A 84 -24.76 -9.08 -5.57
C ASP A 84 -25.32 -9.90 -4.40
N ASP A 85 -26.08 -9.23 -3.52
CA ASP A 85 -26.66 -9.79 -2.30
C ASP A 85 -25.64 -10.41 -1.31
N CYS A 86 -24.36 -10.07 -1.45
CA CYS A 86 -23.28 -10.48 -0.55
C CYS A 86 -22.60 -9.29 0.13
N ARG A 87 -21.87 -9.59 1.21
CA ARG A 87 -21.03 -8.63 1.94
C ARG A 87 -19.71 -9.26 2.34
N TYR A 88 -18.69 -8.45 2.52
CA TYR A 88 -17.44 -8.90 3.14
C TYR A 88 -17.59 -9.04 4.66
N SER A 89 -16.87 -10.00 5.23
CA SER A 89 -16.64 -10.07 6.67
C SER A 89 -15.78 -8.90 7.14
N ASN A 90 -15.67 -8.74 8.46
CA ASN A 90 -14.69 -7.83 9.04
C ASN A 90 -13.26 -8.25 8.65
N PHE A 91 -12.34 -7.29 8.70
CA PHE A 91 -10.90 -7.56 8.59
C PHE A 91 -10.43 -8.40 9.77
N ASP A 92 -9.48 -9.30 9.50
CA ASP A 92 -8.70 -9.94 10.54
C ASP A 92 -7.64 -8.94 11.03
N TRP A 93 -7.84 -8.40 12.23
CA TRP A 93 -6.97 -7.40 12.83
C TRP A 93 -5.62 -7.96 13.28
N ASP A 94 -5.52 -9.27 13.52
CA ASP A 94 -4.29 -9.91 13.99
C ASP A 94 -3.42 -10.35 12.81
N ALA A 95 -4.03 -10.61 11.65
CA ALA A 95 -3.28 -10.94 10.44
C ALA A 95 -2.42 -9.76 9.94
N GLU A 96 -1.23 -10.10 9.43
CA GLU A 96 -0.33 -9.15 8.77
C GLU A 96 -0.90 -8.69 7.41
N TYR A 97 -0.50 -7.50 6.96
CA TYR A 97 -0.74 -7.09 5.57
C TYR A 97 0.15 -7.93 4.61
N PRO A 98 -0.35 -8.38 3.44
CA PRO A 98 -1.69 -8.21 2.89
C PRO A 98 -2.68 -9.33 3.27
N LYS A 99 -2.32 -10.27 4.16
CA LYS A 99 -3.17 -11.42 4.51
C LYS A 99 -4.50 -10.97 5.12
N CYS A 100 -4.50 -9.90 5.92
CA CYS A 100 -5.72 -9.32 6.48
C CYS A 100 -6.73 -8.82 5.42
N CYS A 101 -6.31 -8.63 4.16
CA CYS A 101 -7.21 -8.25 3.06
C CYS A 101 -8.14 -9.40 2.62
N ASN A 102 -7.81 -10.65 2.95
CA ASN A 102 -8.58 -11.83 2.57
C ASN A 102 -9.83 -11.97 3.45
N ARG A 103 -10.81 -11.11 3.20
CA ARG A 103 -12.11 -11.14 3.88
C ARG A 103 -12.98 -12.24 3.29
N ARG A 104 -13.74 -12.91 4.15
CA ARG A 104 -14.75 -13.89 3.69
C ARG A 104 -15.91 -13.16 3.04
N VAL A 105 -16.50 -13.75 2.02
CA VAL A 105 -17.77 -13.26 1.44
C VAL A 105 -18.92 -14.01 2.12
N ILE A 106 -19.89 -13.27 2.63
CA ILE A 106 -21.09 -13.78 3.28
C ILE A 106 -22.27 -13.35 2.42
N CYS A 107 -23.03 -14.31 1.91
CA CYS A 107 -24.22 -14.10 1.10
C CYS A 107 -25.41 -14.67 1.87
N ASP A 108 -26.52 -13.94 1.89
CA ASP A 108 -27.76 -14.34 2.57
C ASP A 108 -28.80 -14.92 1.59
#